data_AF-A0A7W1T9T6-F1
#
_entry.id   AF-A0A7W1T9T6-F1
#
_cell.length_a   1.000
_cell.length_b   1.000
_cell.length_c   1.000
_cell.angle_alpha   90.00
_cell.angle_beta   90.00
_cell.angle_gamma   90.00
#
_symmetry.space_group_name_H-M   'P 1'
#
loop_
_entity.id
_entity.type
_entity.pdbx_description
1 polymer ?
#
loop_
_entity_poly.entity_id
_entity_poly.type
_entity_poly.pdbx_seq_one_letter_code
_entity_poly.pdbx_strand_id
1 'polypeptide(L)'
;MLQLYPQPVPAIGSGTGLTAAYYATIDLSGPAITRFDPVIDFDWGTGAPITGIGSDNFSVRWVGQVAAPTTDTYTFSTISDDGIRVWLDGALVIDNWTNHSPTTNTAVPVTLLAGDLHDLRVEYFENTGGATVRLLWSTPTRGLTVIPVTQLYPALVGVGRVDLRRPEVNTGTIVFSARIH
;
A
#
# COMPACT_ATOMS: atom_id res chain seq x y z
N MET A 1 26.99 -12.79 -32.51
CA MET A 1 26.21 -11.54 -32.46
C MET A 1 25.45 -11.53 -31.15
N LEU A 2 25.78 -10.62 -30.22
CA LEU A 2 24.97 -10.43 -29.01
C LEU A 2 23.68 -9.73 -29.44
N GLN A 3 22.56 -10.44 -29.35
CA GLN A 3 21.25 -9.89 -29.60
C GLN A 3 20.89 -9.01 -28.40
N LEU A 4 21.05 -7.69 -28.56
CA LEU A 4 20.59 -6.70 -27.59
C LEU A 4 19.06 -6.74 -27.60
N TYR A 5 18.47 -7.53 -26.71
CA TYR A 5 17.03 -7.43 -26.46
C TYR A 5 16.77 -6.03 -25.87
N PRO A 6 15.90 -5.21 -26.49
CA PRO A 6 15.49 -3.95 -25.88
C PRO A 6 14.92 -4.29 -24.51
N GLN A 7 15.52 -3.71 -23.46
CA GLN A 7 14.98 -3.86 -22.12
C GLN A 7 13.55 -3.29 -22.13
N PRO A 8 12.55 -4.00 -21.58
CA PRO A 8 11.20 -3.47 -21.48
C PRO A 8 11.26 -2.08 -20.85
N VAL A 9 10.73 -1.08 -21.55
CA VAL A 9 10.69 0.30 -21.04
C VAL A 9 9.86 0.28 -19.76
N PRO A 10 10.40 0.70 -18.61
CA PRO A 10 9.63 0.77 -17.38
C PRO A 10 8.39 1.63 -17.59
N ALA A 11 7.21 1.09 -17.28
CA ALA A 11 5.99 1.88 -17.29
C ALA A 11 6.08 2.97 -16.22
N ILE A 12 5.93 4.23 -16.65
CA ILE A 12 5.74 5.34 -15.71
C ILE A 12 4.29 5.25 -15.25
N GLY A 13 4.08 4.69 -14.06
CA GLY A 13 2.75 4.62 -13.47
C GLY A 13 2.22 6.01 -13.12
N SER A 14 0.92 6.12 -12.95
CA SER A 14 0.22 7.38 -12.62
C SER A 14 -0.23 7.42 -11.16
N GLY A 15 0.35 6.56 -10.32
CA GLY A 15 0.05 6.48 -8.90
C GLY A 15 0.27 7.80 -8.17
N THR A 16 -0.50 8.00 -7.10
CA THR A 16 -0.47 9.20 -6.24
C THR A 16 -0.27 8.84 -4.77
N GLY A 17 -0.05 7.56 -4.44
CA GLY A 17 0.13 7.07 -3.08
C GLY A 17 -0.92 6.07 -2.64
N LEU A 18 -1.03 5.88 -1.32
CA LEU A 18 -2.00 4.98 -0.69
C LEU A 18 -2.95 5.76 0.22
N THR A 19 -4.15 5.21 0.41
CA THR A 19 -5.10 5.73 1.40
C THR A 19 -4.67 5.22 2.77
N ALA A 20 -4.34 6.13 3.68
CA ALA A 20 -3.87 5.84 5.02
C ALA A 20 -4.96 6.14 6.06
N ALA A 21 -5.10 5.26 7.04
CA ALA A 21 -5.92 5.45 8.24
C ALA A 21 -5.01 5.36 9.48
N TYR A 22 -4.92 6.45 10.23
CA TYR A 22 -4.13 6.56 11.46
C TYR A 22 -5.02 6.41 12.68
N TYR A 23 -4.67 5.50 13.60
CA TYR A 23 -5.43 5.16 14.79
C TYR A 23 -4.64 5.51 16.06
N ALA A 24 -5.34 5.97 17.09
CA ALA A 24 -4.76 6.25 18.42
C ALA A 24 -4.71 4.99 19.31
N THR A 25 -4.60 3.81 18.69
CA THR A 25 -4.42 2.50 19.34
C THR A 25 -3.48 1.66 18.50
N ILE A 26 -2.83 0.66 19.09
CA ILE A 26 -1.92 -0.27 18.39
C ILE A 26 -2.65 -1.37 17.60
N ASP A 27 -3.93 -1.60 17.88
CA ASP A 27 -4.72 -2.71 17.34
C ASP A 27 -5.61 -2.32 16.14
N LEU A 28 -5.35 -1.15 15.54
CA LEU A 28 -6.06 -0.63 14.36
C LEU A 28 -7.57 -0.41 14.63
N SER A 29 -7.91 0.00 15.84
CA SER A 29 -9.29 0.16 16.31
C SER A 29 -9.63 1.62 16.67
N GLY A 30 -10.92 1.88 16.81
CA GLY A 30 -11.43 3.22 17.11
C GLY A 30 -11.45 4.17 15.90
N PRO A 31 -11.72 5.47 16.15
CA PRO A 31 -11.75 6.49 15.11
C PRO A 31 -10.37 6.66 14.46
N ALA A 32 -10.36 6.84 13.14
CA ALA A 32 -9.14 7.07 12.38
C ALA A 32 -9.10 8.48 11.77
N ILE A 33 -7.89 9.04 11.68
CA ILE A 33 -7.61 10.20 10.83
C ILE A 33 -7.11 9.68 9.49
N THR A 34 -7.78 10.03 8.40
CA THR A 34 -7.45 9.55 7.06
C THR A 34 -6.75 10.59 6.21
N ARG A 35 -5.72 10.19 5.45
CA ARG A 35 -5.09 11.02 4.41
C ARG A 35 -4.52 10.16 3.27
N PHE A 36 -3.96 10.81 2.27
CA PHE A 36 -3.15 10.14 1.24
C PHE A 36 -1.67 10.26 1.59
N ASP A 37 -0.96 9.14 1.58
CA ASP A 37 0.48 9.11 1.72
C ASP A 37 1.12 8.73 0.38
N PRO A 38 1.95 9.61 -0.22
CA PRO A 38 2.57 9.35 -1.53
C PRO A 38 3.42 8.06 -1.55
N VAL A 39 4.08 7.76 -0.44
CA VAL A 39 4.92 6.58 -0.22
C VAL A 39 4.81 6.17 1.25
N ILE A 40 5.21 4.94 1.57
CA ILE A 40 5.49 4.53 2.94
C ILE A 40 7.00 4.62 3.13
N ASP A 41 7.49 5.77 3.58
CA ASP A 41 8.89 6.04 3.91
C ASP A 41 8.94 7.10 5.03
N PHE A 42 8.64 6.64 6.25
CA PHE A 42 8.48 7.49 7.41
C PHE A 42 9.53 7.18 8.48
N ASP A 43 10.06 8.25 9.05
CA ASP A 43 10.88 8.25 10.25
C ASP A 43 10.36 9.39 11.13
N TRP A 44 9.57 9.03 12.14
CA TRP A 44 9.00 9.98 13.08
C TRP A 44 9.92 10.17 14.29
N GLY A 45 10.98 9.39 14.44
CA GLY A 45 11.77 9.33 15.67
C GLY A 45 10.86 9.11 16.88
N THR A 46 10.95 9.97 17.88
CA THR A 46 10.06 9.93 19.07
C THR A 46 8.82 10.83 18.91
N GLY A 47 8.47 11.19 17.68
CA GLY A 47 7.41 12.14 17.35
C GLY A 47 6.09 11.49 16.96
N ALA A 48 5.03 12.30 16.86
CA ALA A 48 3.72 11.86 16.42
C ALA A 48 3.63 11.79 14.87
N PRO A 49 2.87 10.83 14.31
CA PRO A 49 2.75 10.66 12.86
C PRO A 49 1.89 11.73 12.18
N ILE A 50 0.94 12.27 12.93
CA ILE A 50 -0.01 13.30 12.51
C ILE A 50 -0.62 13.98 13.73
N THR A 51 -0.99 15.25 13.59
CA THR A 51 -1.74 15.97 14.64
C THR A 51 -3.02 15.21 15.00
N GLY A 52 -3.23 15.00 16.31
CA GLY A 52 -4.38 14.26 16.84
C GLY A 52 -4.09 12.80 17.18
N ILE A 53 -2.89 12.28 16.84
CA ILE A 53 -2.38 10.98 17.26
C ILE A 53 -1.17 11.21 18.18
N GLY A 54 -1.01 10.37 19.20
CA GLY A 54 0.14 10.43 20.11
C GLY A 54 1.45 9.99 19.44
N SER A 55 2.59 10.21 20.13
CA SER A 55 3.91 9.69 19.72
C SER A 55 4.03 8.19 19.88
N ASP A 56 3.28 7.61 20.83
CA ASP A 56 3.31 6.21 21.19
C ASP A 56 1.91 5.61 21.09
N ASN A 57 1.83 4.28 21.10
CA ASN A 57 0.59 3.51 21.10
C ASN A 57 -0.35 3.83 19.93
N PHE A 58 0.20 3.97 18.73
CA PHE A 58 -0.57 4.25 17.52
C PHE A 58 -0.42 3.14 16.48
N SER A 59 -1.31 3.13 15.50
CA SER A 59 -1.19 2.23 14.35
C SER A 59 -1.66 2.90 13.08
N VAL A 60 -1.24 2.35 11.95
CA VAL A 60 -1.57 2.87 10.63
C VAL A 60 -1.92 1.72 9.70
N ARG A 61 -2.99 1.88 8.94
CA ARG A 61 -3.35 1.00 7.83
C ARG A 61 -3.28 1.77 6.51
N TRP A 62 -2.41 1.36 5.60
CA TRP A 62 -2.41 1.80 4.22
C TRP A 62 -3.13 0.78 3.35
N VAL A 63 -4.03 1.25 2.49
CA VAL A 63 -4.77 0.44 1.52
C VAL A 63 -4.77 1.10 0.14
N GLY A 64 -4.64 0.27 -0.88
CA GLY A 64 -4.62 0.71 -2.26
C GLY A 64 -4.16 -0.42 -3.18
N GLN A 65 -3.45 -0.05 -4.23
CA GLN A 65 -2.89 -1.00 -5.18
C GLN A 65 -1.44 -0.64 -5.52
N VAL A 66 -0.68 -1.65 -5.93
CA VAL A 66 0.68 -1.51 -6.46
C VAL A 66 0.74 -2.01 -7.89
N ALA A 67 1.45 -1.29 -8.76
CA ALA A 67 1.75 -1.74 -10.12
C ALA A 67 3.26 -1.86 -10.33
N ALA A 68 3.72 -2.98 -10.85
CA ALA A 68 5.12 -3.13 -11.22
C ALA A 68 5.43 -2.35 -12.51
N PRO A 69 6.51 -1.56 -12.58
CA PRO A 69 6.89 -0.87 -13.81
C PRO A 69 7.38 -1.82 -14.91
N THR A 70 7.83 -3.02 -14.55
CA THR A 70 8.29 -4.05 -15.50
C THR A 70 7.82 -5.41 -15.05
N THR A 71 7.62 -6.34 -15.99
CA THR A 71 7.41 -7.75 -15.65
C THR A 71 8.72 -8.31 -15.10
N ASP A 72 8.74 -8.65 -13.82
CA ASP A 72 9.92 -9.16 -13.12
C ASP A 72 9.49 -9.93 -11.87
N THR A 73 10.46 -10.57 -11.23
CA THR A 73 10.30 -11.12 -9.88
C THR A 73 10.65 -10.04 -8.86
N TYR A 74 9.64 -9.61 -8.11
CA TYR A 74 9.76 -8.58 -7.08
C TYR A 74 9.84 -9.22 -5.69
N THR A 75 10.74 -8.69 -4.88
CA THR A 75 10.86 -9.03 -3.47
C THR A 75 10.46 -7.81 -2.66
N PHE A 76 9.31 -7.88 -1.97
CA PHE A 76 8.88 -6.83 -1.04
C PHE A 76 9.66 -6.93 0.27
N SER A 77 10.05 -5.79 0.82
CA SER A 77 10.66 -5.70 2.14
C SER A 77 10.08 -4.53 2.91
N THR A 78 10.16 -4.60 4.23
CA THR A 78 9.83 -3.51 5.13
C THR A 78 11.01 -3.23 6.05
N ILE A 79 11.11 -1.99 6.52
CA ILE A 79 11.93 -1.63 7.69
C ILE A 79 10.95 -1.00 8.66
N SER A 80 10.77 -1.57 9.85
CA SER A 80 9.85 -0.99 10.84
C SER A 80 10.33 -1.12 12.28
N ASP A 81 9.87 -0.18 13.10
CA ASP A 81 9.90 -0.12 14.55
C ASP A 81 8.56 0.50 14.96
N ASP A 82 7.58 -0.19 15.53
CA ASP A 82 7.50 -1.63 15.84
C ASP A 82 6.89 -2.47 14.67
N GLY A 83 5.76 -3.13 14.93
CA GLY A 83 5.27 -4.27 14.16
C GLY A 83 4.67 -3.92 12.81
N ILE A 84 4.72 -4.89 11.90
CA ILE A 84 4.37 -4.71 10.49
C ILE A 84 3.72 -5.96 9.91
N ARG A 85 2.74 -5.75 9.04
CA ARG A 85 2.16 -6.78 8.16
C ARG A 85 1.95 -6.23 6.76
N VAL A 86 2.17 -7.08 5.77
CA VAL A 86 1.94 -6.74 4.36
C VAL A 86 1.10 -7.83 3.71
N TRP A 87 0.05 -7.42 3.00
CA TRP A 87 -0.74 -8.29 2.15
C TRP A 87 -0.64 -7.83 0.70
N LEU A 88 -0.50 -8.81 -0.19
CA LEU A 88 -0.57 -8.65 -1.63
C LEU A 88 -1.66 -9.57 -2.17
N ASP A 89 -2.65 -9.02 -2.87
CA ASP A 89 -3.82 -9.74 -3.39
C ASP A 89 -4.53 -10.58 -2.32
N GLY A 90 -4.57 -10.06 -1.08
CA GLY A 90 -5.17 -10.71 0.08
C GLY A 90 -4.29 -11.77 0.76
N ALA A 91 -3.16 -12.17 0.18
CA ALA A 91 -2.20 -13.08 0.79
C ALA A 91 -1.27 -12.33 1.75
N LEU A 92 -1.11 -12.81 2.98
CA LEU A 92 -0.17 -12.26 3.97
C LEU A 92 1.27 -12.66 3.59
N VAL A 93 2.06 -11.70 3.12
CA VAL A 93 3.42 -11.93 2.60
C VAL A 93 4.52 -11.52 3.58
N ILE A 94 4.21 -10.66 4.55
CA ILE A 94 5.07 -10.32 5.70
C ILE A 94 4.18 -10.30 6.94
N ASP A 95 4.60 -10.99 7.99
CA ASP A 95 3.91 -11.01 9.29
C ASP A 95 4.91 -10.93 10.45
N ASN A 96 5.12 -9.71 10.96
CA ASN A 96 5.91 -9.46 12.15
C ASN A 96 5.15 -8.49 13.06
N TRP A 97 4.05 -8.97 13.63
CA TRP A 97 3.19 -8.18 14.51
C TRP A 97 3.61 -8.28 15.97
N THR A 98 4.86 -7.88 16.25
CA THR A 98 5.47 -7.92 17.58
C THR A 98 6.24 -6.63 17.86
N ASN A 99 6.53 -6.35 19.12
CA ASN A 99 7.40 -5.22 19.47
C ASN A 99 8.84 -5.55 19.09
N HIS A 100 9.50 -4.63 18.39
CA HIS A 100 10.88 -4.77 17.98
C HIS A 100 11.47 -3.43 17.55
N SER A 101 12.76 -3.22 17.84
CA SER A 101 13.56 -2.14 17.26
C SER A 101 13.58 -2.21 15.72
N PRO A 102 14.18 -1.22 15.00
CA PRO A 102 14.14 -1.18 13.53
C PRO A 102 14.63 -2.49 12.92
N THR A 103 13.72 -3.22 12.28
CA THR A 103 13.94 -4.56 11.75
C THR A 103 13.56 -4.63 10.29
N THR A 104 14.40 -5.28 9.48
CA THR A 104 14.07 -5.59 8.09
C THR A 104 13.33 -6.91 7.99
N ASN A 105 12.13 -6.91 7.42
CA ASN A 105 11.41 -8.13 7.02
C ASN A 105 11.32 -8.22 5.51
N THR A 106 11.42 -9.42 4.95
CA THR A 106 11.45 -9.64 3.50
C THR A 106 10.51 -10.78 3.13
N ALA A 107 9.65 -10.54 2.15
CA ALA A 107 8.71 -11.52 1.63
C ALA A 107 9.40 -12.57 0.74
N VAL A 108 8.69 -13.68 0.48
CA VAL A 108 9.04 -14.57 -0.63
C VAL A 108 8.88 -13.80 -1.95
N PRO A 109 9.82 -13.91 -2.91
CA PRO A 109 9.71 -13.21 -4.19
C PRO A 109 8.46 -13.61 -4.98
N VAL A 110 7.82 -12.64 -5.63
CA VAL A 110 6.60 -12.82 -6.42
C VAL A 110 6.79 -12.26 -7.84
N THR A 111 6.30 -12.98 -8.85
CA THR A 111 6.28 -12.45 -10.21
C THR A 111 5.14 -11.46 -10.37
N LEU A 112 5.46 -10.22 -10.71
CA LEU A 112 4.48 -9.19 -11.07
C LEU A 112 4.58 -8.92 -12.56
N LEU A 113 3.44 -8.76 -13.22
CA LEU A 113 3.39 -8.38 -14.64
C LEU A 113 3.29 -6.86 -14.75
N ALA A 114 4.00 -6.28 -15.71
CA ALA A 114 3.93 -4.83 -15.95
C ALA A 114 2.48 -4.40 -16.27
N GLY A 115 2.03 -3.36 -15.58
CA GLY A 115 0.70 -2.78 -15.80
C GLY A 115 -0.45 -3.46 -15.05
N ASP A 116 -0.23 -4.61 -14.43
CA ASP A 116 -1.22 -5.21 -13.53
C ASP A 116 -1.24 -4.45 -12.18
N LEU A 117 -2.46 -4.21 -11.70
CA LEU A 117 -2.70 -3.62 -10.39
C LEU A 117 -2.99 -4.75 -9.40
N HIS A 118 -2.18 -4.80 -8.35
CA HIS A 118 -2.30 -5.77 -7.26
C HIS A 118 -2.83 -5.08 -6.01
N ASP A 119 -3.80 -5.67 -5.34
CA ASP A 119 -4.35 -5.12 -4.09
C ASP A 119 -3.26 -5.16 -3.03
N LEU A 120 -2.97 -4.00 -2.41
CA LEU A 120 -1.93 -3.83 -1.41
C LEU A 120 -2.56 -3.34 -0.10
N ARG A 121 -2.25 -4.05 0.99
CA ARG A 121 -2.51 -3.58 2.35
C ARG A 121 -1.24 -3.65 3.18
N VAL A 122 -0.95 -2.58 3.91
CA VAL A 122 0.12 -2.54 4.90
C VAL A 122 -0.47 -2.11 6.22
N GLU A 123 -0.17 -2.84 7.28
CA GLU A 123 -0.54 -2.49 8.65
C GLU A 123 0.73 -2.35 9.46
N TYR A 124 0.79 -1.31 10.28
CA TYR A 124 1.92 -0.97 11.13
C TYR A 124 1.42 -0.55 12.50
N PHE A 125 2.17 -0.82 13.57
CA PHE A 125 1.97 -0.17 14.86
C PHE A 125 3.28 0.32 15.47
N GLU A 126 3.15 1.35 16.28
CA GLU A 126 4.16 1.84 17.20
C GLU A 126 3.65 1.62 18.63
N ASN A 127 4.39 0.87 19.44
CA ASN A 127 4.06 0.70 20.85
C ASN A 127 4.68 1.82 21.67
N THR A 128 6.02 1.90 21.72
CA THR A 128 6.72 2.95 22.46
C THR A 128 8.13 3.19 21.92
N GLY A 129 8.57 4.45 21.91
CA GLY A 129 9.97 4.80 21.65
C GLY A 129 10.18 5.42 20.27
N GLY A 130 10.93 4.74 19.41
CA GLY A 130 11.29 5.25 18.09
C GLY A 130 10.40 4.67 17.01
N ALA A 131 9.74 5.51 16.23
CA ALA A 131 8.79 5.08 15.21
C ALA A 131 9.35 5.26 13.80
N THR A 132 9.55 4.17 13.07
CA THR A 132 9.90 4.19 11.64
C THR A 132 9.16 3.11 10.87
N VAL A 133 8.81 3.40 9.62
CA VAL A 133 8.24 2.41 8.71
C VAL A 133 8.56 2.75 7.26
N ARG A 134 9.04 1.76 6.51
CA ARG A 134 9.33 1.88 5.08
C ARG A 134 8.81 0.67 4.34
N LEU A 135 8.21 0.87 3.17
CA LEU A 135 7.85 -0.19 2.22
C LEU A 135 8.78 -0.11 1.02
N LEU A 136 9.49 -1.21 0.77
CA LEU A 136 10.51 -1.32 -0.26
C LEU A 136 10.26 -2.52 -1.15
N TRP A 137 10.88 -2.50 -2.33
CA TRP A 137 11.00 -3.67 -3.18
C TRP A 137 12.36 -3.72 -3.88
N SER A 138 12.69 -4.90 -4.40
CA SER A 138 13.87 -5.13 -5.25
C SER A 138 13.53 -6.13 -6.34
N THR A 139 14.38 -6.24 -7.35
CA THR A 139 14.36 -7.33 -8.33
C THR A 139 15.77 -7.91 -8.48
N PRO A 140 15.97 -9.05 -9.17
CA PRO A 140 17.31 -9.61 -9.37
C PRO A 140 18.32 -8.65 -10.01
N THR A 141 17.84 -7.65 -10.74
CA THR A 141 18.68 -6.66 -11.45
C THR A 141 18.61 -5.26 -10.85
N ARG A 142 17.72 -5.02 -9.89
CA ARG A 142 17.51 -3.70 -9.26
C ARG A 142 17.57 -3.82 -7.74
N GLY A 143 18.47 -3.04 -7.14
CA GLY A 143 18.63 -2.98 -5.69
C GLY A 143 17.37 -2.52 -4.96
N LEU A 144 17.38 -2.71 -3.65
CA LEU A 144 16.29 -2.33 -2.76
C LEU A 144 15.99 -0.83 -2.86
N THR A 145 14.73 -0.48 -3.08
CA THR A 145 14.27 0.90 -3.20
C THR A 145 12.87 1.05 -2.59
N VAL A 146 12.56 2.23 -2.07
CA VAL A 146 11.20 2.59 -1.65
C VAL A 146 10.28 2.46 -2.87
N ILE A 147 9.09 1.87 -2.68
CA ILE A 147 8.14 1.76 -3.77
C ILE A 147 7.71 3.17 -4.21
N PRO A 148 7.99 3.59 -5.46
CA PRO A 148 7.75 4.97 -5.88
C PRO A 148 6.26 5.32 -5.85
N VAL A 149 5.93 6.59 -5.57
CA VAL A 149 4.55 7.11 -5.58
C VAL A 149 3.82 6.78 -6.90
N THR A 150 4.53 6.85 -8.03
CA THR A 150 3.98 6.55 -9.35
C THR A 150 3.48 5.10 -9.49
N GLN A 151 3.89 4.21 -8.60
CA GLN A 151 3.51 2.81 -8.58
C GLN A 151 2.50 2.47 -7.47
N LEU A 152 2.04 3.46 -6.71
CA LEU A 152 1.09 3.30 -5.62
C LEU A 152 -0.21 4.05 -5.94
N TYR A 153 -1.33 3.33 -5.88
CA TYR A 153 -2.64 3.84 -6.26
C TYR A 153 -3.58 3.81 -5.05
N PRO A 154 -4.22 4.93 -4.67
CA PRO A 154 -4.99 4.97 -3.45
C PRO A 154 -6.28 4.17 -3.59
N ALA A 155 -6.71 3.51 -2.52
CA ALA A 155 -8.04 2.92 -2.49
C ALA A 155 -9.09 4.04 -2.57
N LEU A 156 -10.01 3.95 -3.53
CA LEU A 156 -11.10 4.90 -3.66
C LEU A 156 -12.02 4.80 -2.44
N VAL A 157 -12.09 5.87 -1.65
CA VAL A 157 -13.05 5.99 -0.56
C VAL A 157 -14.41 6.34 -1.18
N GLY A 158 -15.34 5.39 -1.23
CA GLY A 158 -16.77 5.70 -1.43
C GLY A 158 -17.30 5.88 -2.85
N VAL A 159 -16.60 5.42 -3.91
CA VAL A 159 -17.28 5.08 -5.16
C VAL A 159 -17.33 3.56 -5.24
N GLY A 160 -18.55 3.01 -5.21
CA GLY A 160 -18.76 1.57 -5.36
C GLY A 160 -17.93 1.07 -6.53
N ARG A 161 -17.17 -0.01 -6.33
CA ARG A 161 -16.44 -0.69 -7.39
C ARG A 161 -17.47 -1.01 -8.49
N VAL A 162 -17.54 -0.17 -9.52
CA VAL A 162 -18.16 -0.56 -10.79
C VAL A 162 -17.14 -1.51 -11.39
N ASP A 163 -17.36 -2.80 -11.16
CA ASP A 163 -16.62 -3.85 -11.83
C ASP A 163 -16.89 -3.73 -13.33
N LEU A 164 -15.99 -3.06 -14.06
CA LEU A 164 -16.09 -2.89 -15.51
C LEU A 164 -15.76 -4.17 -16.28
N ARG A 165 -15.64 -5.34 -15.63
CA ARG A 165 -15.27 -6.61 -16.29
C ARG A 165 -16.45 -7.49 -16.70
N ARG A 166 -17.69 -6.98 -16.72
CA ARG A 166 -18.80 -7.72 -17.34
C ARG A 166 -19.88 -6.78 -17.91
N PRO A 167 -20.29 -6.91 -19.19
CA PRO A 167 -21.54 -6.32 -19.62
C PRO A 167 -22.67 -7.14 -19.00
N GLU A 168 -23.23 -6.69 -17.86
CA GLU A 168 -24.54 -7.15 -17.46
C GLU A 168 -25.57 -6.54 -18.39
N VAL A 169 -26.05 -7.35 -19.34
CA VAL A 169 -27.34 -7.12 -19.95
C VAL A 169 -28.38 -7.43 -18.87
N ASN A 170 -29.03 -6.41 -18.32
CA ASN A 170 -30.26 -6.62 -17.61
C ASN A 170 -31.30 -5.55 -17.96
N THR A 171 -32.29 -6.02 -18.70
CA THR A 171 -33.57 -5.38 -19.01
C THR A 171 -34.34 -5.09 -17.73
N GLY A 172 -34.47 -3.82 -17.35
CA GLY A 172 -35.25 -3.41 -16.20
C GLY A 172 -35.57 -1.92 -16.22
N THR A 173 -36.82 -1.62 -16.53
CA THR A 173 -37.53 -0.32 -16.54
C THR A 173 -36.93 0.79 -15.67
N ILE A 174 -36.55 1.90 -16.31
CA ILE A 174 -36.30 3.18 -15.66
C ILE A 174 -37.65 3.86 -15.37
N VAL A 175 -37.92 4.20 -14.11
CA VAL A 175 -38.97 5.18 -13.75
C VAL A 175 -38.32 6.31 -12.98
N PHE A 176 -38.18 7.47 -13.61
CA PHE A 176 -37.83 8.71 -12.92
C PHE A 176 -39.09 9.28 -12.26
N SER A 177 -39.03 9.64 -10.98
CA SER A 177 -39.98 10.59 -10.40
C SER A 177 -39.20 11.66 -9.65
N ALA A 178 -39.02 12.81 -10.30
CA ALA A 178 -38.64 14.04 -9.62
C ALA A 178 -39.84 14.57 -8.84
N ARG A 179 -39.64 14.99 -7.59
CA ARG A 179 -40.54 15.93 -6.91
C ARG A 179 -39.72 17.14 -6.50
N ILE A 180 -40.08 18.28 -7.06
CA ILE A 180 -39.64 19.60 -6.66
C ILE A 180 -40.49 20.00 -5.43
N HIS A 181 -39.85 20.55 -4.40
CA HIS A 181 -40.43 21.59 -3.55
C HIS A 181 -39.46 22.76 -3.55
#